data_AF-L8LKC8-F1
#
_entry.id   AF-L8LKC8-F1
#
_cell.length_a   1.000
_cell.length_b   1.000
_cell.length_c   1.000
_cell.angle_alpha   90.00
_cell.angle_beta   90.00
_cell.angle_gamma   90.00
#
_symmetry.space_group_name_H-M   'P 1'
#
loop_
_entity.id
_entity.type
_entity.pdbx_description
1 polymer ?
#
loop_
_entity_poly.entity_id
_entity_poly.type
_entity_poly.pdbx_seq_one_letter_code
_entity_poly.pdbx_strand_id
1 'polypeptide(L)'
;MMSGKIKIEITESETFLLELLKSEKNAKNQAKLQVLYWLKTRQVESGGHLAGLSGHHQTTISRWLTKYRNGGLEELLGRKEGSGKKGIISTEAIASLKEELKDNEGFSSYKEIQKWLKLFYEQEISYSAIHKLVRYKLKAKLKVPRPVNIKQKKGVKEEFKKNFQK
;
A
#
# COMPACT_ATOMS: atom_id res chain seq x y z
N MET A 1 23.73 25.32 18.74
CA MET A 1 22.70 24.89 19.71
C MET A 1 21.51 25.84 19.59
N MET A 2 20.29 25.35 19.35
CA MET A 2 19.09 26.19 19.39
C MET A 2 18.15 25.64 20.47
N SER A 3 18.30 26.17 21.69
CA SER A 3 17.34 25.99 22.78
C SER A 3 16.15 26.92 22.55
N GLY A 4 15.31 26.61 21.56
CA GLY A 4 14.06 27.31 21.35
C GLY A 4 13.06 26.93 22.43
N LYS A 5 12.53 27.92 23.17
CA LYS A 5 11.42 27.69 24.12
C LYS A 5 10.24 27.08 23.37
N ILE A 6 9.76 25.93 23.83
CA ILE A 6 8.64 25.22 23.22
C ILE A 6 7.34 25.85 23.74
N LYS A 7 6.81 26.87 23.05
CA LYS A 7 5.47 27.39 23.32
C LYS A 7 4.46 26.59 22.50
N ILE A 8 3.69 25.71 23.15
CA ILE A 8 2.63 24.93 22.51
C ILE A 8 1.42 24.93 23.43
N GLU A 9 0.27 25.26 22.87
CA GLU A 9 -1.01 25.12 23.52
C GLU A 9 -1.51 23.70 23.22
N ILE A 10 -1.57 22.87 24.26
CA ILE A 10 -2.08 21.51 24.16
C ILE A 10 -3.55 21.56 24.59
N THR A 11 -4.44 21.23 23.66
CA THR A 11 -5.90 21.30 23.84
C THR A 11 -6.44 20.20 24.73
N GLU A 12 -5.81 19.04 24.75
CA GLU A 12 -6.29 17.87 25.50
C GLU A 12 -6.02 17.98 27.00
N SER A 13 -6.82 17.25 27.79
CA SER A 13 -6.64 17.13 29.23
C SER A 13 -5.51 16.14 29.57
N GLU A 14 -4.93 16.30 30.76
CA GLU A 14 -3.87 15.41 31.25
C GLU A 14 -4.37 13.97 31.44
N THR A 15 -5.61 13.82 31.92
CA THR A 15 -6.26 12.51 32.12
C THR A 15 -6.45 11.77 30.81
N PHE A 16 -6.88 12.47 29.77
CA PHE A 16 -7.07 11.90 28.43
C PHE A 16 -5.74 11.41 27.83
N LEU A 17 -4.65 12.19 27.96
CA LEU A 17 -3.33 11.79 27.48
C LEU A 17 -2.79 10.56 28.22
N LEU A 18 -3.03 10.45 29.54
CA LEU A 18 -2.62 9.29 30.33
C LEU A 18 -3.37 8.02 29.97
N GLU A 19 -4.69 8.10 29.78
CA GLU A 19 -5.50 6.97 29.32
C GLU A 19 -5.08 6.51 27.93
N LEU A 20 -4.81 7.46 27.03
CA LEU A 20 -4.34 7.16 25.68
C LEU A 20 -2.94 6.52 25.69
N LEU A 21 -2.05 6.96 26.57
CA LEU A 21 -0.71 6.38 26.72
C LEU A 21 -0.76 4.94 27.24
N LYS A 22 -1.69 4.62 28.15
CA LYS A 22 -1.90 3.26 28.68
C LYS A 22 -2.49 2.30 27.65
N SER A 23 -3.35 2.80 26.76
CA SER A 23 -4.04 1.97 25.75
C SER A 23 -3.23 1.74 24.48
N GLU A 24 -2.36 2.70 24.12
CA GLU A 24 -1.51 2.61 22.94
C GLU A 24 -0.47 1.48 23.08
N LYS A 25 -0.31 0.66 22.04
CA LYS A 25 0.65 -0.48 22.02
C LYS A 25 1.91 -0.17 21.23
N ASN A 26 1.89 0.86 20.39
CA ASN A 26 3.01 1.22 19.55
C ASN A 26 4.00 2.13 20.31
N ALA A 27 5.21 1.63 20.57
CA ALA A 27 6.26 2.35 21.29
C ALA A 27 6.55 3.76 20.71
N LYS A 28 6.48 3.93 19.38
CA LYS A 28 6.71 5.25 18.76
C LYS A 28 5.58 6.23 19.05
N ASN A 29 4.36 5.74 19.13
CA ASN A 29 3.20 6.58 19.45
C ASN A 29 3.17 6.88 20.95
N GLN A 30 3.49 5.91 21.79
CA GLN A 30 3.67 6.13 23.23
C GLN A 30 4.69 7.23 23.52
N ALA A 31 5.87 7.22 22.87
CA ALA A 31 6.88 8.26 23.04
C ALA A 31 6.37 9.66 22.65
N LYS A 32 5.59 9.78 21.56
CA LYS A 32 4.97 11.05 21.15
C LYS A 32 3.96 11.55 22.19
N LEU A 33 3.11 10.65 22.71
CA LEU A 33 2.12 10.98 23.74
C LEU A 33 2.78 11.38 25.05
N GLN A 34 3.87 10.71 25.42
CA GLN A 34 4.65 11.02 26.62
C GLN A 34 5.27 12.43 26.55
N VAL A 35 5.79 12.82 25.38
CA VAL A 35 6.28 14.18 25.13
C VAL A 35 5.17 15.22 25.29
N LEU A 36 3.96 14.96 24.78
CA LEU A 36 2.82 15.87 24.98
C LEU A 36 2.40 15.95 26.44
N TYR A 37 2.36 14.82 27.15
CA TYR A 37 2.02 14.77 28.57
C TYR A 37 2.97 15.61 29.43
N TRP A 38 4.28 15.50 29.22
CA TRP A 38 5.28 16.30 29.95
C TRP A 38 5.20 17.80 29.66
N LEU A 39 4.87 18.16 28.41
CA LEU A 39 4.65 19.55 28.04
C LEU A 39 3.36 20.10 28.68
N LYS A 40 2.29 19.31 28.76
CA LYS A 40 1.02 19.72 29.38
C LYS A 40 1.18 19.96 30.88
N THR A 41 1.83 19.02 31.56
CA THR A 41 2.12 19.08 33.01
C THR A 41 3.22 20.10 33.36
N ARG A 42 3.76 20.82 32.36
CA ARG A 42 4.85 21.80 32.48
C ARG A 42 6.11 21.27 33.20
N GLN A 43 6.32 19.96 33.20
CA GLN A 43 7.48 19.35 33.86
C GLN A 43 8.80 19.70 33.15
N VAL A 44 8.73 20.14 31.88
CA VAL A 44 9.92 20.48 31.10
C VAL A 44 9.68 21.72 30.23
N GLU A 45 10.48 22.77 30.46
CA GLU A 45 10.44 24.02 29.68
C GLU A 45 11.44 24.05 28.50
N SER A 46 12.43 23.16 28.50
CA SER A 46 13.52 23.14 27.52
C SER A 46 13.52 21.88 26.67
N GLY A 47 13.60 22.04 25.34
CA GLY A 47 13.67 20.94 24.39
C GLY A 47 14.87 20.01 24.58
N GLY A 48 15.98 20.51 25.17
CA GLY A 48 17.15 19.68 25.48
C GLY A 48 16.90 18.70 26.62
N HIS A 49 16.17 19.12 27.66
CA HIS A 49 15.80 18.25 28.78
C HIS A 49 14.78 17.18 28.34
N LEU A 50 13.85 17.55 27.46
CA LEU A 50 12.91 16.62 26.81
C LEU A 50 13.62 15.55 25.96
N ALA A 51 14.71 15.92 25.29
CA ALA A 51 15.49 14.98 24.49
C ALA A 51 16.18 13.92 25.37
N GLY A 52 16.75 14.33 26.50
CA GLY A 52 17.35 13.43 27.48
C GLY A 52 16.33 12.46 28.09
N LEU A 53 15.15 12.97 28.45
CA LEU A 53 14.10 12.18 29.12
C LEU A 53 13.37 11.21 28.18
N SER A 54 13.12 11.61 26.93
CA SER A 54 12.44 10.77 25.93
C SER A 54 13.36 9.78 25.21
N GLY A 55 14.68 9.93 25.33
CA GLY A 55 15.65 9.17 24.54
C GLY A 55 15.64 9.50 23.05
N HIS A 56 15.00 10.60 22.64
CA HIS A 56 14.89 11.04 21.25
C HIS A 56 15.60 12.36 21.02
N HIS A 57 16.21 12.52 19.84
CA HIS A 57 16.89 13.76 19.48
C HIS A 57 15.94 14.96 19.43
N GLN A 58 16.41 16.15 19.82
CA GLN A 58 15.62 17.39 19.86
C GLN A 58 14.91 17.69 18.53
N THR A 59 15.56 17.43 17.38
CA THR A 59 14.95 17.63 16.05
C THR A 59 13.75 16.73 15.80
N THR A 60 13.78 15.50 16.31
CA THR A 60 12.66 14.55 16.19
C THR A 60 11.46 15.03 16.99
N ILE A 61 11.71 15.50 18.22
CA ILE A 61 10.69 16.10 19.08
C ILE A 61 10.12 17.34 18.41
N SER A 62 10.96 18.26 17.92
CA SER A 62 10.50 19.44 17.18
C SER A 62 9.60 19.08 16.00
N ARG A 63 9.95 18.03 15.23
CA ARG A 63 9.13 17.55 14.11
C ARG A 63 7.78 16.99 14.55
N TRP A 64 7.73 16.27 15.67
CA TRP A 64 6.47 15.78 16.26
C TRP A 64 5.58 16.94 16.69
N LEU A 65 6.16 17.94 17.34
CA LEU A 65 5.45 19.12 17.79
C LEU A 65 4.91 19.96 16.63
N THR A 66 5.67 20.11 15.54
CA THR A 66 5.16 20.74 14.31
C THR A 66 3.98 19.97 13.72
N LYS A 67 4.03 18.63 13.72
CA LYS A 67 2.91 17.79 13.24
C LYS A 67 1.66 17.97 14.09
N TYR A 68 1.83 17.97 15.42
CA TYR A 68 0.74 18.22 16.34
C TYR A 68 0.13 19.62 16.14
N ARG A 69 0.93 20.66 15.92
CA ARG A 69 0.41 22.00 15.60
C ARG A 69 -0.42 22.05 14.32
N ASN A 70 -0.09 21.22 13.33
CA ASN A 70 -0.75 21.26 12.02
C ASN A 70 -2.06 20.44 11.98
N GLY A 71 -2.23 19.45 12.84
CA GLY A 71 -3.41 18.56 12.77
C GLY A 71 -3.68 17.75 14.05
N GLY A 72 -3.25 18.27 15.20
CA GLY A 72 -3.53 17.71 16.52
C GLY A 72 -3.00 16.28 16.73
N LEU A 73 -3.71 15.51 17.56
CA LEU A 73 -3.38 14.12 17.84
C LEU A 73 -3.51 13.22 16.62
N GLU A 74 -4.48 13.46 15.74
CA GLU A 74 -4.68 12.65 14.54
C GLU A 74 -3.47 12.69 13.61
N GLU A 75 -2.91 13.88 13.34
CA GLU A 75 -1.73 14.03 12.47
C GLU A 75 -0.42 13.58 13.14
N LEU A 76 -0.38 13.59 14.48
CA LEU A 76 0.76 13.13 15.27
C LEU A 76 0.84 11.60 15.31
N LEU A 77 -0.29 10.95 15.60
CA LEU A 77 -0.42 9.49 15.71
C LEU A 77 -0.68 8.83 14.37
N GLY A 78 -1.18 9.61 13.41
CA GLY A 78 -1.49 9.22 12.05
C GLY A 78 -0.28 8.59 11.36
N ARG A 79 -0.52 7.41 10.81
CA ARG A 79 0.44 6.77 9.91
C ARG A 79 0.25 7.41 8.55
N LYS A 80 1.27 8.14 8.07
CA LYS A 80 1.28 8.56 6.67
C LYS A 80 1.16 7.29 5.82
N GLU A 81 0.08 7.17 5.06
CA GLU A 81 -0.06 6.11 4.08
C GLU A 81 1.17 6.17 3.18
N GLY A 82 1.82 5.02 2.97
CA GLY A 82 2.97 4.96 2.11
C GLY A 82 2.54 5.44 0.73
N SER A 83 2.98 6.63 0.34
CA SER A 83 2.79 7.15 -1.02
C SER A 83 3.71 6.37 -1.94
N GLY A 84 3.38 5.10 -2.15
CA GLY A 84 4.05 4.25 -3.12
C GLY A 84 3.88 4.87 -4.51
N LYS A 85 4.82 4.57 -5.41
CA LYS A 85 4.72 4.98 -6.80
C LYS A 85 3.38 4.51 -7.36
N LYS A 86 2.56 5.45 -7.85
CA LYS A 86 1.30 5.13 -8.55
C LYS A 86 1.63 4.18 -9.70
N GLY A 87 0.81 3.14 -9.86
CA GLY A 87 1.02 2.18 -10.95
C GLY A 87 1.00 2.87 -12.31
N ILE A 88 1.84 2.41 -13.24
CA ILE A 88 1.86 2.91 -14.63
C ILE A 88 0.51 2.67 -15.33
N ILE A 89 -0.24 1.67 -14.86
CA ILE A 89 -1.50 1.23 -15.46
C ILE A 89 -2.64 2.03 -14.84
N SER A 90 -3.48 2.61 -15.71
CA SER A 90 -4.70 3.31 -15.30
C SER A 90 -5.62 2.37 -14.52
N THR A 91 -6.31 2.89 -13.50
CA THR A 91 -7.31 2.13 -12.75
C THR A 91 -8.46 1.66 -13.65
N GLU A 92 -8.82 2.45 -14.66
CA GLU A 92 -9.84 2.11 -15.65
C GLU A 92 -9.39 0.93 -16.52
N ALA A 93 -8.15 1.00 -17.01
CA ALA A 93 -7.57 -0.09 -17.82
C ALA A 93 -7.50 -1.41 -17.05
N ILE A 94 -7.24 -1.37 -15.73
CA ILE A 94 -7.25 -2.57 -14.88
C ILE A 94 -8.67 -3.12 -14.73
N ALA A 95 -9.68 -2.25 -14.57
CA ALA A 95 -11.07 -2.66 -14.42
C ALA A 95 -11.58 -3.33 -15.70
N SER A 96 -11.37 -2.70 -16.87
CA SER A 96 -11.76 -3.26 -18.16
C SER A 96 -11.03 -4.57 -18.45
N LEU A 97 -9.71 -4.65 -18.18
CA LEU A 97 -8.96 -5.90 -18.32
C LEU A 97 -9.53 -7.03 -17.44
N LYS A 98 -10.06 -6.70 -16.25
CA LYS A 98 -10.66 -7.68 -15.35
C LYS A 98 -11.97 -8.24 -15.89
N GLU A 99 -12.79 -7.42 -16.55
CA GLU A 99 -14.04 -7.88 -17.18
C GLU A 99 -13.74 -8.75 -18.42
N GLU A 100 -12.85 -8.29 -19.30
CA GLU A 100 -12.40 -9.06 -20.48
C GLU A 100 -11.78 -10.42 -20.12
N LEU A 101 -11.11 -10.52 -18.96
CA LEU A 101 -10.57 -11.78 -18.47
C LEU A 101 -11.63 -12.76 -17.93
N LYS A 102 -12.85 -12.29 -17.62
CA LYS A 102 -13.98 -13.16 -17.26
C LYS A 102 -14.69 -13.71 -18.49
N ASP A 103 -14.76 -12.92 -19.56
CA ASP A 103 -15.49 -13.26 -20.77
C ASP A 103 -14.96 -14.53 -21.48
N ASN A 104 -15.83 -15.17 -22.26
CA ASN A 104 -15.59 -16.52 -22.78
C ASN A 104 -14.52 -16.55 -23.88
N GLU A 105 -14.32 -15.44 -24.59
CA GLU A 105 -13.33 -15.26 -25.66
C GLU A 105 -11.96 -14.77 -25.18
N GLY A 106 -11.71 -14.79 -23.87
CA GLY A 106 -10.57 -14.12 -23.23
C GLY A 106 -9.18 -14.41 -23.80
N PHE A 107 -8.20 -13.63 -23.37
CA PHE A 107 -6.85 -13.61 -23.94
C PHE A 107 -6.12 -14.97 -23.90
N SER A 108 -5.51 -15.33 -25.04
CA SER A 108 -4.68 -16.52 -25.21
C SER A 108 -3.23 -16.30 -24.75
N SER A 109 -2.77 -15.05 -24.67
CA SER A 109 -1.41 -14.76 -24.18
C SER A 109 -1.28 -13.39 -23.49
N TYR A 110 -0.26 -13.26 -22.63
CA TYR A 110 0.10 -11.96 -22.05
C TYR A 110 0.57 -10.94 -23.10
N LYS A 111 1.02 -11.40 -24.28
CA LYS A 111 1.38 -10.52 -25.41
C LYS A 111 0.15 -9.91 -26.07
N GLU A 112 -0.98 -10.63 -26.12
CA GLU A 112 -2.25 -10.07 -26.59
C GLU A 112 -2.75 -9.00 -25.64
N ILE A 113 -2.67 -9.24 -24.33
CA ILE A 113 -2.99 -8.22 -23.31
C ILE A 113 -2.13 -6.98 -23.49
N GLN A 114 -0.84 -7.15 -23.81
CA GLN A 114 0.07 -6.03 -24.09
C GLN A 114 -0.38 -5.22 -25.31
N LYS A 115 -0.77 -5.89 -26.40
CA LYS A 115 -1.28 -5.23 -27.61
C LYS A 115 -2.60 -4.52 -27.35
N TRP A 116 -3.51 -5.17 -26.62
CA TRP A 116 -4.80 -4.61 -26.26
C TRP A 116 -4.65 -3.34 -25.41
N LEU A 117 -3.80 -3.37 -24.37
CA LEU A 117 -3.50 -2.18 -23.56
C LEU A 117 -2.85 -1.05 -24.36
N LYS A 118 -2.02 -1.39 -25.37
CA LYS A 118 -1.43 -0.40 -26.28
C LYS A 118 -2.46 0.21 -27.25
N LEU A 119 -3.43 -0.57 -27.73
CA LEU A 119 -4.42 -0.09 -28.71
C LEU A 119 -5.55 0.72 -28.07
N PHE A 120 -6.07 0.28 -26.92
CA PHE A 120 -7.24 0.90 -26.29
C PHE A 120 -6.88 1.99 -25.29
N TYR A 121 -5.69 1.92 -24.69
CA TYR A 121 -5.27 2.84 -23.63
C TYR A 121 -3.94 3.53 -23.90
N GLU A 122 -3.30 3.28 -25.06
CA GLU A 122 -1.99 3.82 -25.43
C GLU A 122 -0.89 3.56 -24.38
N GLN A 123 -1.08 2.53 -23.54
CA GLN A 123 -0.16 2.24 -22.45
C GLN A 123 0.89 1.20 -22.88
N GLU A 124 2.12 1.64 -23.09
CA GLU A 124 3.24 0.73 -23.33
C GLU A 124 3.74 0.12 -22.02
N ILE A 125 3.26 -1.08 -21.73
CA ILE A 125 3.59 -1.80 -20.50
C ILE A 125 4.50 -2.98 -20.83
N SER A 126 5.52 -3.20 -20.00
CA SER A 126 6.41 -4.36 -20.14
C SER A 126 5.66 -5.68 -19.86
N TYR A 127 6.07 -6.74 -20.54
CA TYR A 127 5.54 -8.09 -20.34
C TYR A 127 5.58 -8.53 -18.85
N SER A 128 6.67 -8.21 -18.15
CA SER A 128 6.84 -8.54 -16.72
C SER A 128 5.79 -7.87 -15.84
N ALA A 129 5.46 -6.60 -16.12
CA ALA A 129 4.42 -5.87 -15.41
C ALA A 129 3.02 -6.46 -15.68
N ILE A 130 2.72 -6.84 -16.91
CA ILE A 130 1.46 -7.51 -17.28
C ILE A 130 1.34 -8.87 -16.59
N HIS A 131 2.38 -9.70 -16.65
CA HIS A 131 2.38 -10.99 -15.96
C HIS A 131 2.18 -10.83 -14.45
N LYS A 132 2.88 -9.87 -13.81
CA LYS A 132 2.68 -9.58 -12.38
C LYS A 132 1.26 -9.10 -12.08
N LEU A 133 0.70 -8.23 -12.92
CA LEU A 133 -0.67 -7.73 -12.78
C LEU A 133 -1.67 -8.88 -12.88
N VAL A 134 -1.67 -9.62 -13.99
CA VAL A 134 -2.68 -10.64 -14.27
C VAL A 134 -2.55 -11.82 -13.30
N ARG A 135 -1.33 -12.31 -13.05
CA ARG A 135 -1.11 -13.51 -12.22
C ARG A 135 -1.21 -13.24 -10.73
N TYR A 136 -0.61 -12.16 -10.21
CA TYR A 136 -0.55 -11.94 -8.76
C TYR A 136 -1.62 -10.99 -8.24
N LYS A 137 -1.98 -9.95 -8.99
CA LYS A 137 -3.01 -8.98 -8.56
C LYS A 137 -4.41 -9.43 -8.93
N LEU A 138 -4.65 -9.73 -10.21
CA LEU A 138 -5.96 -10.15 -10.71
C LEU A 138 -6.24 -11.64 -10.48
N LYS A 139 -5.20 -12.45 -10.24
CA LYS A 139 -5.27 -13.91 -10.04
C LYS A 139 -6.07 -14.64 -11.13
N ALA A 140 -6.07 -14.10 -12.34
CA ALA A 140 -6.80 -14.66 -13.48
C ALA A 140 -5.95 -15.72 -14.20
N LYS A 141 -6.61 -16.74 -14.75
CA LYS A 141 -5.99 -17.75 -15.62
C LYS A 141 -6.29 -17.41 -17.08
N LEU A 142 -5.26 -17.41 -17.92
CA LEU A 142 -5.43 -17.30 -19.36
C LEU A 142 -6.15 -18.55 -19.88
N LYS A 143 -7.12 -18.37 -20.78
CA LYS A 143 -7.87 -19.48 -21.39
C LYS A 143 -7.11 -20.00 -22.61
N VAL A 144 -5.98 -20.66 -22.36
CA VAL A 144 -5.13 -21.22 -23.42
C VAL A 144 -5.55 -22.67 -23.73
N PRO A 145 -5.76 -23.04 -25.00
CA PRO A 145 -5.98 -24.44 -25.35
C PRO A 145 -4.76 -25.28 -24.98
N ARG A 146 -4.99 -26.51 -24.51
CA ARG A 146 -3.91 -27.42 -24.16
C ARG A 146 -2.99 -27.63 -25.37
N PRO A 147 -1.66 -27.45 -25.25
CA PRO A 147 -0.76 -27.67 -26.37
C PRO A 147 -0.93 -29.10 -26.91
N VAL A 148 -1.10 -29.20 -28.23
CA VAL A 148 -1.23 -30.46 -28.94
C VAL A 148 0.11 -30.83 -29.58
N ASN A 149 0.42 -32.13 -29.63
CA ASN A 149 1.65 -32.61 -30.25
C ASN A 149 1.61 -32.29 -31.75
N ILE A 150 2.70 -31.72 -32.29
CA ILE A 150 2.84 -31.33 -33.70
C ILE A 150 2.58 -32.52 -34.64
N LYS A 151 2.90 -33.75 -34.21
CA LYS A 151 2.67 -34.98 -34.99
C LYS A 151 1.22 -35.49 -34.95
N GLN A 152 0.32 -34.83 -34.20
CA GLN A 152 -1.07 -35.22 -34.09
C GLN A 152 -1.81 -34.92 -35.39
N LYS A 153 -2.14 -35.97 -36.16
CA LYS A 153 -2.99 -35.84 -37.36
C LYS A 153 -4.38 -35.33 -36.99
N LYS A 154 -4.93 -34.40 -37.77
CA LYS A 154 -6.32 -33.92 -37.63
C LYS A 154 -7.28 -35.12 -37.79
N GLY A 155 -8.26 -35.25 -36.90
CA GLY A 155 -9.28 -36.32 -36.94
C GLY A 155 -9.04 -37.52 -36.00
N VAL A 156 -7.79 -37.85 -35.68
CA VAL A 156 -7.46 -39.06 -34.87
C VAL A 156 -8.04 -39.01 -33.45
N LYS A 157 -8.19 -37.81 -32.88
CA LYS A 157 -8.82 -37.62 -31.56
C LYS A 157 -10.31 -37.90 -31.58
N GLU A 158 -10.99 -37.58 -32.68
CA GLU A 158 -12.44 -37.83 -32.80
C GLU A 158 -12.73 -39.29 -33.13
N GLU A 159 -11.92 -39.90 -34.00
CA GLU A 159 -11.98 -41.34 -34.29
C GLU A 159 -11.70 -42.19 -33.05
N PHE A 160 -10.66 -41.86 -32.27
CA PHE A 160 -10.39 -42.56 -31.02
C PHE A 160 -11.56 -42.43 -30.03
N LYS A 161 -12.15 -41.24 -29.87
CA LYS A 161 -13.31 -41.04 -28.99
C LYS A 161 -14.55 -41.81 -29.45
N LYS A 162 -14.77 -41.95 -30.76
CA LYS A 162 -15.88 -42.74 -31.32
C LYS A 162 -15.68 -44.25 -31.10
N ASN A 163 -14.45 -44.73 -31.28
CA ASN A 163 -14.11 -46.15 -31.15
C ASN A 163 -13.86 -46.61 -29.71
N PHE A 164 -13.76 -45.68 -28.74
CA PHE A 164 -13.51 -45.97 -27.33
C PHE A 164 -14.81 -45.95 -26.49
N GLN A 165 -15.94 -46.33 -27.06
CA GLN A 165 -17.13 -46.65 -26.27
C GLN A 165 -16.99 -48.06 -25.70
N LYS A 166 -17.10 -48.17 -24.38
CA LYS A 166 -16.95 -49.39 -23.59
C LYS A 166 -18.28 -50.13 -23.51
#